data_AF-A0A934S152-F1
#
_entry.id   AF-A0A934S152-F1
#
_cell.length_a   1.000
_cell.length_b   1.000
_cell.length_c   1.000
_cell.angle_alpha   90.00
_cell.angle_beta   90.00
_cell.angle_gamma   90.00
#
_symmetry.space_group_name_H-M   'P 1'
#
loop_
_entity.id
_entity.type
_entity.pdbx_description
1 polymer ?
#
loop_
_entity_poly.entity_id
_entity_poly.type
_entity_poly.pdbx_seq_one_letter_code
_entity_poly.pdbx_strand_id
1 'polypeptide(L)'
;MPEDLNFRDDGNNGDALEGDGEYTLGPFFLRKEHLSQDNLPHDVSFGRIQVVGEDDVYSTSIIETTLGVLPSGFKLSPVIPIREDAQLTSHLLNVSKDGFSTQEWFRGVDTELLFDYLETVYEIVEDDYDFIILLSSGRLERVYEYLNRNSVSGMGLTVQAAPFVGDWDQSDFYSSDGTLQALCALDYQSRGMIPSTLVHEMLHRWAAYFDTSLEVRNPTAHYEWKTNAASLLGGNFWEQQEDGTYLVDGSIGRGGAYRASPVDLFSMGLIPPEDLPDLLYAPTSIGNVVRAEDIKRTVTAEDILNAQKPHAPNFENPQKRFRILFVIESKGRLLTETEMNYYNAFVAEAMRILDPLEEDPYVSNRWVPITRFFGDSVSWNPSIALRPAFYDNGLDHDGDGISTMLEVKVGTNAFSKSSKPRVWLGADADGVSLNVSPPENLDEIELESSSDLETWIPFVGDFVRAPDDRTSTVPLESSQFVRSKPKD
;
A
#
# COMPACT_ATOMS: atom_id res chain seq x y z
N MET A 1 10.01 -25.82 19.59
CA MET A 1 10.08 -24.96 20.80
C MET A 1 10.01 -25.88 22.03
N PRO A 2 10.36 -25.44 23.25
CA PRO A 2 10.00 -26.18 24.46
C PRO A 2 8.49 -26.48 24.47
N GLU A 3 8.07 -27.56 25.13
CA GLU A 3 6.65 -27.95 25.19
C GLU A 3 5.79 -26.95 25.97
N ASP A 4 6.37 -26.26 26.96
CA ASP A 4 5.71 -25.22 27.75
C ASP A 4 6.58 -23.93 27.80
N LEU A 5 5.94 -22.79 27.53
CA LEU A 5 6.53 -21.45 27.59
C LEU A 5 5.78 -20.65 28.66
N ASN A 6 6.42 -20.41 29.81
CA ASN A 6 5.81 -19.70 30.93
C ASN A 6 6.01 -18.19 30.79
N PHE A 7 4.90 -17.50 30.57
CA PHE A 7 4.76 -16.05 30.67
C PHE A 7 4.93 -15.60 32.13
N ARG A 8 5.62 -14.48 32.37
CA ARG A 8 5.90 -13.95 33.70
C ARG A 8 5.51 -12.49 33.79
N ASP A 9 4.70 -12.17 34.78
CA ASP A 9 4.39 -10.82 35.23
C ASP A 9 5.03 -10.70 36.63
N ASP A 10 6.36 -10.58 36.65
CA ASP A 10 7.23 -10.65 37.83
C ASP A 10 8.14 -9.41 38.02
N GLY A 11 7.97 -8.36 37.20
CA GLY A 11 8.79 -7.16 37.18
C GLY A 11 10.26 -7.41 36.80
N ASN A 12 10.60 -8.56 36.21
CA ASN A 12 11.96 -8.92 35.80
C ASN A 12 12.05 -9.26 34.30
N ASN A 13 13.29 -9.35 33.79
CA ASN A 13 13.60 -9.81 32.42
C ASN A 13 12.87 -9.04 31.29
N GLY A 14 12.58 -7.76 31.50
CA GLY A 14 11.90 -6.90 30.53
C GLY A 14 10.44 -6.61 30.88
N ASP A 15 9.91 -7.24 31.92
CA ASP A 15 8.62 -6.88 32.50
C ASP A 15 8.78 -5.58 33.27
N ALA A 16 7.96 -4.59 32.94
CA ALA A 16 8.06 -3.24 33.46
C ALA A 16 7.59 -3.14 34.91
N LEU A 17 6.55 -3.88 35.30
CA LEU A 17 5.92 -3.77 36.61
C LEU A 17 5.17 -5.06 37.00
N GLU A 18 5.60 -5.69 38.10
CA GLU A 18 4.91 -6.85 38.67
C GLU A 18 3.43 -6.56 38.96
N GLY A 19 2.55 -7.38 38.37
CA GLY A 19 1.10 -7.38 38.54
C GLY A 19 0.35 -6.40 37.63
N ASP A 20 0.97 -5.86 36.59
CA ASP A 20 0.33 -4.93 35.66
C ASP A 20 -0.41 -5.62 34.49
N GLY A 21 -0.27 -6.94 34.38
CA GLY A 21 -0.86 -7.76 33.32
C GLY A 21 -0.05 -7.78 32.01
N GLU A 22 1.15 -7.19 31.98
CA GLU A 22 2.11 -7.28 30.89
C GLU A 22 3.09 -8.43 31.10
N TYR A 23 2.78 -9.59 30.53
CA TYR A 23 3.63 -10.74 30.71
C TYR A 23 4.82 -10.77 29.75
N THR A 24 6.01 -11.03 30.28
CA THR A 24 7.19 -11.34 29.46
C THR A 24 7.35 -12.83 29.18
N LEU A 25 7.90 -13.11 28.00
CA LEU A 25 8.29 -14.45 27.61
C LEU A 25 9.72 -14.43 27.06
N GLY A 26 10.62 -15.22 27.66
CA GLY A 26 11.96 -15.39 27.12
C GLY A 26 13.05 -15.77 28.12
N PRO A 27 14.31 -15.80 27.64
CA PRO A 27 14.70 -15.62 26.23
C PRO A 27 14.36 -16.86 25.38
N PHE A 28 13.91 -16.65 24.14
CA PHE A 28 13.78 -17.71 23.14
C PHE A 28 14.66 -17.40 21.91
N PHE A 29 15.21 -18.45 21.30
CA PHE A 29 16.08 -18.33 20.14
C PHE A 29 15.36 -18.85 18.90
N LEU A 30 15.16 -17.96 17.93
CA LEU A 30 14.72 -18.37 16.59
C LEU A 30 15.92 -18.98 15.86
N ARG A 31 15.77 -20.23 15.40
CA ARG A 31 16.79 -20.86 14.56
C ARG A 31 16.74 -20.25 13.17
N LYS A 32 17.90 -20.02 12.57
CA LYS A 32 18.03 -19.45 11.22
C LYS A 32 17.23 -20.22 10.15
N GLU A 33 17.08 -21.53 10.32
CA GLU A 33 16.29 -22.40 9.44
C GLU A 33 14.78 -22.07 9.42
N HIS A 34 14.28 -21.30 10.39
CA HIS A 34 12.90 -20.80 10.43
C HIS A 34 12.75 -19.36 9.95
N LEU A 35 13.85 -18.68 9.60
CA LEU A 35 13.81 -17.32 9.06
C LEU A 35 13.71 -17.41 7.53
N SER A 36 12.89 -16.55 6.91
CA SER A 36 12.82 -16.47 5.45
C SER A 36 14.19 -16.09 4.86
N GLN A 37 14.48 -16.55 3.65
CA GLN A 37 15.76 -16.24 2.99
C GLN A 37 15.87 -14.76 2.55
N ASP A 38 14.74 -14.05 2.52
CA ASP A 38 14.61 -12.79 1.78
C ASP A 38 15.00 -11.55 2.62
N ASN A 39 15.48 -11.73 3.86
CA ASN A 39 15.77 -10.65 4.82
C ASN A 39 14.62 -9.64 5.04
N LEU A 40 13.41 -10.01 4.62
CA LEU A 40 12.20 -9.26 4.90
C LEU A 40 11.69 -9.62 6.30
N PRO A 41 10.98 -8.68 6.96
CA PRO A 41 10.22 -9.05 8.13
C PRO A 41 9.23 -10.16 7.80
N HIS A 42 8.99 -11.00 8.79
CA HIS A 42 8.12 -12.16 8.63
C HIS A 42 7.53 -12.52 9.97
N ASP A 43 6.45 -13.29 9.93
CA ASP A 43 5.82 -13.81 11.13
C ASP A 43 6.29 -15.21 11.44
N VAL A 44 6.51 -15.46 12.73
CA VAL A 44 6.76 -16.79 13.26
C VAL A 44 5.59 -17.19 14.13
N SER A 45 4.84 -18.20 13.69
CA SER A 45 3.83 -18.86 14.53
C SER A 45 4.53 -19.67 15.62
N PHE A 46 4.07 -19.54 16.86
CA PHE A 46 4.60 -20.29 18.00
C PHE A 46 3.51 -21.02 18.80
N GLY A 47 2.32 -21.16 18.21
CA GLY A 47 1.20 -21.92 18.77
C GLY A 47 0.16 -21.06 19.48
N ARG A 48 -0.78 -21.72 20.15
CA ARG A 48 -1.84 -21.04 20.91
C ARG A 48 -1.35 -20.70 22.31
N ILE A 49 -1.69 -19.50 22.79
CA ILE A 49 -1.43 -19.12 24.18
C ILE A 49 -2.58 -19.60 25.03
N GLN A 50 -2.29 -20.35 26.08
CA GLN A 50 -3.25 -20.71 27.11
C GLN A 50 -2.92 -19.90 28.36
N VAL A 51 -3.84 -19.03 28.75
CA VAL A 51 -3.80 -18.28 30.01
C VAL A 51 -4.57 -19.10 31.04
N VAL A 52 -3.90 -19.45 32.14
CA VAL A 52 -4.50 -20.15 33.28
C VAL A 52 -4.70 -19.12 34.39
N GLY A 53 -5.95 -18.76 34.67
CA GLY A 53 -6.28 -17.89 35.81
C GLY A 53 -6.17 -18.62 37.15
N GLU A 54 -6.25 -17.87 38.25
CA GLU A 54 -6.15 -18.42 39.63
C GLU A 54 -7.21 -19.50 39.94
N ASP A 55 -8.34 -19.48 39.24
CA ASP A 55 -9.45 -20.43 39.40
C ASP A 55 -9.36 -21.66 38.47
N ASP A 56 -8.19 -21.95 37.89
CA ASP A 56 -8.01 -22.96 36.83
C ASP A 56 -8.91 -22.71 35.59
N VAL A 57 -9.38 -21.48 35.40
CA VAL A 57 -10.15 -21.08 34.21
C VAL A 57 -9.17 -20.81 33.09
N TYR A 58 -9.31 -21.58 32.00
CA TYR A 58 -8.48 -21.48 30.81
C TYR A 58 -9.09 -20.49 29.82
N SER A 59 -8.30 -19.49 29.42
CA SER A 59 -8.52 -18.78 28.16
C SER A 59 -7.46 -19.24 27.18
N THR A 60 -7.86 -19.85 26.09
CA THR A 60 -6.94 -20.22 25.01
C THR A 60 -7.16 -19.28 23.85
N SER A 61 -6.08 -18.75 23.26
CA SER A 61 -6.20 -18.02 22.01
C SER A 61 -6.92 -18.91 20.99
N ILE A 62 -7.94 -18.36 20.31
CA ILE A 62 -8.74 -19.10 19.33
C ILE A 62 -7.87 -19.61 18.16
N ILE A 63 -6.67 -19.04 18.04
CA ILE A 63 -5.92 -18.89 16.83
C ILE A 63 -4.44 -18.89 17.20
N GLU A 64 -3.58 -19.32 16.28
CA GLU A 64 -2.14 -19.34 16.56
C GLU A 64 -1.59 -17.93 16.75
N THR A 65 -0.77 -17.77 17.78
CA THR A 65 -0.08 -16.52 18.06
C THR A 65 1.17 -16.44 17.19
N THR A 66 1.37 -15.26 16.63
CA THR A 66 2.47 -14.94 15.72
C THR A 66 3.32 -13.83 16.32
N LEU A 67 4.64 -13.92 16.09
CA LEU A 67 5.60 -12.86 16.39
C LEU A 67 6.07 -12.25 15.08
N GLY A 68 5.95 -10.93 14.98
CA GLY A 68 6.61 -10.18 13.92
C GLY A 68 8.12 -10.13 14.18
N VAL A 69 8.91 -10.62 13.23
CA VAL A 69 10.36 -10.67 13.33
C VAL A 69 10.96 -9.67 12.36
N LEU A 70 11.72 -8.72 12.89
CA LEU A 70 12.52 -7.79 12.09
C LEU A 70 13.99 -8.27 12.08
N PRO A 71 14.57 -8.61 10.90
CA PRO A 71 15.96 -9.05 10.83
C PRO A 71 16.93 -7.96 11.31
N SER A 72 17.98 -8.33 12.03
CA SER A 72 18.93 -7.36 12.61
C SER A 72 19.72 -6.54 11.59
N GLY A 73 19.79 -7.00 10.33
CA GLY A 73 20.38 -6.27 9.21
C GLY A 73 19.39 -5.37 8.46
N PHE A 74 18.12 -5.34 8.87
CA PHE A 74 17.11 -4.50 8.23
C PHE A 74 17.41 -3.03 8.48
N LYS A 75 17.38 -2.21 7.42
CA LYS A 75 17.62 -0.78 7.52
C LYS A 75 16.38 -0.10 8.11
N LEU A 76 16.50 0.36 9.36
CA LEU A 76 15.44 1.11 10.00
C LEU A 76 15.24 2.46 9.31
N SER A 77 13.97 2.80 9.08
CA SER A 77 13.52 4.15 8.75
C SER A 77 13.40 4.96 10.04
N PRO A 78 13.78 6.25 10.03
CA PRO A 78 13.58 7.13 11.17
C PRO A 78 12.10 7.16 11.58
N VAL A 79 11.86 7.10 12.89
CA VAL A 79 10.54 7.32 13.47
C VAL A 79 10.48 8.77 13.96
N ILE A 80 9.55 9.52 13.40
CA ILE A 80 9.39 10.95 13.66
C ILE A 80 8.14 11.12 14.54
N PRO A 81 8.29 11.54 15.82
CA PRO A 81 7.14 11.89 16.64
C PRO A 81 6.46 13.15 16.09
N ILE A 82 5.14 13.12 16.01
CA ILE A 82 4.32 14.24 15.52
C ILE A 82 3.57 14.88 16.70
N ARG A 83 2.97 14.05 17.54
CA ARG A 83 2.21 14.40 18.75
C ARG A 83 2.47 13.33 19.83
N GLU A 84 1.97 13.53 21.04
CA GLU A 84 2.07 12.55 22.13
C GLU A 84 1.49 11.17 21.77
N ASP A 85 0.46 11.14 20.93
CA ASP A 85 -0.25 9.94 20.49
C ASP A 85 -0.04 9.63 18.99
N ALA A 86 0.87 10.33 18.30
CA ALA A 86 1.10 10.10 16.88
C ALA A 86 2.57 10.21 16.47
N GLN A 87 3.00 9.30 15.59
CA GLN A 87 4.33 9.29 15.00
C GLN A 87 4.28 8.70 13.59
N LEU A 88 5.30 8.95 12.77
CA LEU A 88 5.36 8.39 11.42
C LEU A 88 6.74 7.85 11.06
N THR A 89 6.76 7.09 9.97
CA THR A 89 7.93 6.76 9.16
C THR A 89 7.68 7.27 7.73
N SER A 90 8.52 6.89 6.76
CA SER A 90 8.34 7.35 5.37
C SER A 90 7.02 6.91 4.71
N HIS A 91 6.41 5.80 5.17
CA HIS A 91 5.19 5.26 4.53
C HIS A 91 4.08 4.88 5.50
N LEU A 92 4.30 5.00 6.81
CA LEU A 92 3.34 4.56 7.81
C LEU A 92 3.13 5.62 8.89
N LEU A 93 1.88 6.00 9.08
CA LEU A 93 1.42 6.79 10.22
C LEU A 93 0.96 5.85 11.33
N ASN A 94 1.41 6.06 12.56
CA ASN A 94 0.90 5.39 13.74
C ASN A 94 0.15 6.38 14.62
N VAL A 95 -1.09 6.03 14.97
CA VAL A 95 -1.93 6.76 15.92
C VAL A 95 -2.27 5.82 17.07
N SER A 96 -1.96 6.25 18.29
CA SER A 96 -2.25 5.52 19.52
C SER A 96 -3.62 5.93 20.08
N LYS A 97 -4.45 4.94 20.42
CA LYS A 97 -5.75 5.12 21.08
C LYS A 97 -5.92 4.08 22.19
N ASP A 98 -6.88 4.25 23.08
CA ASP A 98 -7.16 3.26 24.13
C ASP A 98 -8.03 2.08 23.64
N GLY A 99 -8.56 2.16 22.41
CA GLY A 99 -9.48 1.20 21.79
C GLY A 99 -8.87 0.26 20.75
N PHE A 100 -9.76 -0.45 20.04
CA PHE A 100 -9.44 -1.31 18.89
C PHE A 100 -10.35 -0.96 17.71
N SER A 101 -10.50 0.34 17.43
CA SER A 101 -11.47 0.91 16.49
C SER A 101 -11.43 0.20 15.12
N THR A 102 -10.23 -0.04 14.60
CA THR A 102 -10.02 -0.75 13.33
C THR A 102 -10.55 -2.18 13.38
N GLN A 103 -10.22 -2.91 14.44
CA GLN A 103 -10.63 -4.32 14.58
C GLN A 103 -12.11 -4.46 14.93
N GLU A 104 -12.67 -3.54 15.71
CA GLU A 104 -14.10 -3.51 16.07
C GLU A 104 -14.96 -3.21 14.84
N TRP A 105 -14.57 -2.22 14.03
CA TRP A 105 -15.19 -1.95 12.75
C TRP A 105 -15.10 -3.17 11.82
N PHE A 106 -13.89 -3.71 11.67
CA PHE A 106 -13.63 -4.90 10.86
C PHE A 106 -14.47 -6.12 11.29
N ARG A 107 -14.75 -6.27 12.59
CA ARG A 107 -15.63 -7.33 13.12
C ARG A 107 -17.11 -6.93 13.21
N GLY A 108 -17.49 -5.75 12.73
CA GLY A 108 -18.86 -5.23 12.75
C GLY A 108 -19.42 -5.11 14.16
N VAL A 109 -18.58 -4.72 15.10
CA VAL A 109 -18.93 -4.47 16.50
C VAL A 109 -19.39 -3.03 16.65
N ASP A 110 -18.56 -2.09 16.21
CA ASP A 110 -18.84 -0.67 16.32
C ASP A 110 -18.25 0.09 15.12
N THR A 111 -19.05 0.94 14.50
CA THR A 111 -18.62 1.80 13.40
C THR A 111 -18.25 3.20 13.86
N GLU A 112 -18.81 3.68 14.98
CA GLU A 112 -18.61 5.04 15.49
C GLU A 112 -17.16 5.26 15.92
N LEU A 113 -16.54 4.25 16.54
CA LEU A 113 -15.13 4.30 16.95
C LEU A 113 -14.17 4.49 15.76
N LEU A 114 -14.51 3.96 14.58
CA LEU A 114 -13.69 4.20 13.39
C LEU A 114 -13.74 5.67 12.98
N PHE A 115 -14.87 6.35 13.13
CA PHE A 115 -14.98 7.76 12.75
C PHE A 115 -14.12 8.64 13.65
N ASP A 116 -14.20 8.45 14.97
CA ASP A 116 -13.34 9.16 15.93
C ASP A 116 -11.85 8.91 15.63
N TYR A 117 -11.51 7.69 15.21
CA TYR A 117 -10.16 7.33 14.79
C TYR A 117 -9.74 8.06 13.51
N LEU A 118 -10.57 8.06 12.47
CA LEU A 118 -10.29 8.72 11.19
C LEU A 118 -10.28 10.23 11.30
N GLU A 119 -11.13 10.84 12.13
CA GLU A 119 -11.08 12.27 12.45
C GLU A 119 -9.70 12.63 13.02
N THR A 120 -9.20 11.82 13.96
CA THR A 120 -7.85 12.00 14.52
C THR A 120 -6.75 11.87 13.45
N VAL A 121 -6.90 10.94 12.50
CA VAL A 121 -5.96 10.80 11.37
C VAL A 121 -5.98 12.08 10.52
N TYR A 122 -7.16 12.56 10.13
CA TYR A 122 -7.30 13.77 9.33
C TYR A 122 -6.95 15.05 10.08
N GLU A 123 -6.88 15.08 11.40
CA GLU A 123 -6.26 16.19 12.13
C GLU A 123 -4.77 16.32 11.80
N ILE A 124 -4.09 15.22 11.45
CA ILE A 124 -2.65 15.13 11.22
C ILE A 124 -2.30 15.29 9.74
N VAL A 125 -3.04 14.63 8.86
CA VAL A 125 -2.75 14.58 7.42
C VAL A 125 -3.65 15.49 6.60
N GLU A 126 -3.20 15.87 5.42
CA GLU A 126 -4.04 16.54 4.42
C GLU A 126 -5.12 15.57 3.89
N ASP A 127 -6.25 16.12 3.46
CA ASP A 127 -7.31 15.35 2.81
C ASP A 127 -7.03 15.23 1.31
N ASP A 128 -6.11 14.35 0.96
CA ASP A 128 -5.64 14.19 -0.41
C ASP A 128 -5.38 12.72 -0.79
N TYR A 129 -6.01 11.77 -0.09
CA TYR A 129 -5.84 10.33 -0.31
C TYR A 129 -7.08 9.72 -0.96
N ASP A 130 -6.86 8.89 -1.97
CA ASP A 130 -7.90 8.06 -2.58
C ASP A 130 -8.21 6.82 -1.72
N PHE A 131 -7.20 6.30 -1.03
CA PHE A 131 -7.30 5.11 -0.17
C PHE A 131 -6.70 5.36 1.20
N ILE A 132 -7.38 4.87 2.25
CA ILE A 132 -6.76 4.65 3.56
C ILE A 132 -6.72 3.15 3.85
N ILE A 133 -5.52 2.64 4.10
CA ILE A 133 -5.27 1.27 4.53
C ILE A 133 -5.08 1.26 6.04
N LEU A 134 -6.02 0.64 6.73
CA LEU A 134 -6.09 0.53 8.18
C LEU A 134 -5.42 -0.76 8.63
N LEU A 135 -4.39 -0.61 9.45
CA LEU A 135 -3.70 -1.68 10.15
C LEU A 135 -3.99 -1.56 11.64
N SER A 136 -3.82 -2.65 12.38
CA SER A 136 -3.88 -2.62 13.83
C SER A 136 -2.71 -3.39 14.42
N SER A 137 -2.15 -2.87 15.51
CA SER A 137 -1.13 -3.56 16.29
C SER A 137 -1.72 -4.63 17.22
N GLY A 138 -3.04 -4.77 17.25
CA GLY A 138 -3.75 -5.64 18.18
C GLY A 138 -4.82 -6.51 17.53
N ARG A 139 -5.05 -7.65 18.18
CA ARG A 139 -6.10 -8.66 17.94
C ARG A 139 -7.44 -8.35 18.61
N LEU A 140 -8.56 -8.22 17.90
CA LEU A 140 -9.88 -8.51 18.50
C LEU A 140 -10.52 -9.75 17.89
N GLU A 141 -10.87 -10.71 18.74
CA GLU A 141 -11.62 -11.91 18.38
C GLU A 141 -13.03 -11.83 18.95
N ARG A 142 -14.03 -12.26 18.17
CA ARG A 142 -15.35 -12.49 18.72
C ARG A 142 -15.37 -13.82 19.47
N VAL A 143 -16.05 -13.85 20.62
CA VAL A 143 -16.12 -14.99 21.55
C VAL A 143 -16.47 -16.33 20.87
N TYR A 144 -17.27 -16.31 19.80
CA TYR A 144 -17.60 -17.53 19.05
C TYR A 144 -16.60 -17.77 17.91
N GLU A 145 -15.76 -18.79 18.07
CA GLU A 145 -14.67 -19.15 17.13
C GLU A 145 -15.16 -19.37 15.68
N TYR A 146 -16.39 -19.85 15.49
CA TYR A 146 -16.96 -20.14 14.17
C TYR A 146 -17.66 -18.97 13.49
N LEU A 147 -17.62 -17.77 14.07
CA LEU A 147 -18.13 -16.60 13.36
C LEU A 147 -17.20 -16.33 12.18
N ASN A 148 -17.74 -16.34 10.96
CA ASN A 148 -16.97 -16.07 9.74
C ASN A 148 -16.09 -14.82 9.84
N ARG A 149 -16.53 -13.81 10.62
CA ARG A 149 -15.77 -12.57 10.88
C ARG A 149 -14.42 -12.79 11.57
N ASN A 150 -14.26 -13.85 12.36
CA ASN A 150 -12.95 -14.22 12.94
C ASN A 150 -12.02 -14.87 11.90
N SER A 151 -12.51 -15.21 10.71
CA SER A 151 -11.75 -15.87 9.64
C SER A 151 -11.53 -14.96 8.42
N VAL A 152 -11.94 -13.70 8.49
CA VAL A 152 -11.70 -12.73 7.43
C VAL A 152 -10.28 -12.16 7.56
N SER A 153 -9.59 -12.03 6.42
CA SER A 153 -8.21 -11.52 6.32
C SER A 153 -8.15 -10.02 6.06
N GLY A 154 -9.18 -9.44 5.44
CA GLY A 154 -9.28 -8.02 5.19
C GLY A 154 -10.70 -7.59 4.84
N MET A 155 -10.93 -6.28 4.76
CA MET A 155 -12.21 -5.72 4.38
C MET A 155 -12.02 -4.43 3.60
N GLY A 156 -12.41 -4.45 2.34
CA GLY A 156 -12.55 -3.29 1.47
C GLY A 156 -13.95 -2.70 1.57
N LEU A 157 -14.01 -1.40 1.84
CA LEU A 157 -15.23 -0.61 1.80
C LEU A 157 -15.08 0.51 0.79
N THR A 158 -15.99 0.51 -0.18
CA THR A 158 -16.21 1.60 -1.12
C THR A 158 -16.87 2.79 -0.40
N VAL A 159 -16.21 3.95 -0.44
CA VAL A 159 -16.66 5.20 0.23
C VAL A 159 -17.38 6.10 -0.76
N GLN A 160 -16.81 6.25 -1.95
CA GLN A 160 -17.48 6.87 -3.09
C GLN A 160 -18.10 5.80 -3.97
N ALA A 161 -19.09 6.13 -4.79
CA ALA A 161 -19.71 5.17 -5.67
C ALA A 161 -18.67 4.44 -6.52
N ALA A 162 -18.64 3.12 -6.40
CA ALA A 162 -17.91 2.29 -7.34
C ALA A 162 -18.50 2.48 -8.74
N PRO A 163 -17.71 2.22 -9.79
CA PRO A 163 -18.22 2.18 -11.14
C PRO A 163 -19.48 1.32 -11.19
N PHE A 164 -20.49 1.77 -11.94
CA PHE A 164 -21.78 1.08 -12.14
C PHE A 164 -22.80 1.14 -10.98
N VAL A 165 -22.42 1.58 -9.78
CA VAL A 165 -23.31 1.58 -8.59
C VAL A 165 -24.15 2.87 -8.46
N GLY A 166 -23.79 3.94 -9.19
CA GLY A 166 -24.54 5.20 -9.25
C GLY A 166 -23.73 6.39 -8.77
N ASP A 167 -24.40 7.45 -8.30
CA ASP A 167 -23.78 8.65 -7.75
C ASP A 167 -24.04 8.66 -6.24
N TRP A 168 -23.02 8.29 -5.45
CA TRP A 168 -23.03 8.32 -4.00
C TRP A 168 -21.63 8.73 -3.55
N ASP A 169 -21.56 9.60 -2.55
CA ASP A 169 -20.32 9.91 -1.85
C ASP A 169 -20.56 9.84 -0.33
N GLN A 170 -19.72 9.12 0.40
CA GLN A 170 -19.69 9.04 1.86
C GLN A 170 -18.37 9.55 2.44
N SER A 171 -17.53 10.25 1.67
CA SER A 171 -16.27 10.82 2.14
C SER A 171 -16.43 11.58 3.46
N ASP A 172 -17.45 12.44 3.55
CA ASP A 172 -17.70 13.31 4.70
C ASP A 172 -17.99 12.49 5.97
N PHE A 173 -18.63 11.33 5.80
CA PHE A 173 -18.93 10.42 6.90
C PHE A 173 -17.65 9.80 7.50
N TYR A 174 -16.58 9.72 6.72
CA TYR A 174 -15.25 9.27 7.12
C TYR A 174 -14.27 10.44 7.28
N SER A 175 -14.77 11.65 7.52
CA SER A 175 -13.99 12.87 7.78
C SER A 175 -13.13 13.38 6.61
N SER A 176 -13.38 12.89 5.39
CA SER A 176 -12.78 13.38 4.14
C SER A 176 -13.70 14.38 3.45
N ASP A 177 -13.15 15.45 2.86
CA ASP A 177 -13.82 16.49 2.07
C ASP A 177 -13.90 16.11 0.57
N GLY A 178 -14.27 14.85 0.30
CA GLY A 178 -14.57 14.37 -1.06
C GLY A 178 -13.41 13.71 -1.81
N THR A 179 -12.25 13.47 -1.19
CA THR A 179 -11.14 12.77 -1.87
C THR A 179 -11.15 11.26 -1.63
N LEU A 180 -11.58 10.82 -0.45
CA LEU A 180 -11.51 9.42 -0.04
C LEU A 180 -12.45 8.55 -0.87
N GLN A 181 -11.88 7.58 -1.56
CA GLN A 181 -12.62 6.68 -2.43
C GLN A 181 -12.91 5.32 -1.80
N ALA A 182 -11.98 4.80 -0.98
CA ALA A 182 -12.15 3.53 -0.28
C ALA A 182 -11.34 3.45 1.02
N LEU A 183 -11.86 2.64 1.94
CA LEU A 183 -11.15 2.19 3.14
C LEU A 183 -10.83 0.70 3.00
N CYS A 184 -9.63 0.29 3.37
CA CYS A 184 -9.27 -1.13 3.45
C CYS A 184 -8.72 -1.43 4.84
N ALA A 185 -9.33 -2.34 5.60
CA ALA A 185 -8.70 -2.88 6.80
C ALA A 185 -8.01 -4.21 6.48
N LEU A 186 -6.79 -4.39 6.98
CA LEU A 186 -6.10 -5.69 6.96
C LEU A 186 -6.11 -6.28 8.38
N ASP A 187 -6.36 -7.58 8.48
CA ASP A 187 -6.22 -8.29 9.75
C ASP A 187 -4.76 -8.26 10.24
N TYR A 188 -4.59 -8.48 11.53
CA TYR A 188 -3.30 -8.43 12.21
C TYR A 188 -2.28 -9.41 11.61
N GLN A 189 -1.09 -8.91 11.26
CA GLN A 189 0.07 -9.69 10.81
C GLN A 189 -0.27 -10.60 9.60
N SER A 190 0.41 -11.73 9.44
CA SER A 190 0.31 -12.71 8.34
C SER A 190 -1.08 -13.22 7.99
N ARG A 191 -2.09 -12.89 8.82
CA ARG A 191 -3.48 -13.18 8.50
C ARG A 191 -4.10 -12.22 7.51
N GLY A 192 -3.66 -10.96 7.50
CA GLY A 192 -4.22 -9.91 6.65
C GLY A 192 -3.17 -9.08 5.94
N MET A 193 -2.02 -8.84 6.56
CA MET A 193 -0.86 -8.14 5.99
C MET A 193 -0.10 -9.00 4.98
N ILE A 194 -0.82 -9.40 3.93
CA ILE A 194 -0.27 -10.06 2.75
C ILE A 194 -0.71 -9.27 1.51
N PRO A 195 0.15 -9.15 0.48
CA PRO A 195 -0.16 -8.35 -0.70
C PRO A 195 -1.44 -8.75 -1.43
N SER A 196 -1.75 -10.05 -1.52
CA SER A 196 -3.01 -10.49 -2.15
C SER A 196 -4.25 -9.98 -1.41
N THR A 197 -4.23 -9.93 -0.08
CA THR A 197 -5.34 -9.36 0.69
C THR A 197 -5.41 -7.85 0.47
N LEU A 198 -4.28 -7.14 0.55
CA LEU A 198 -4.25 -5.70 0.27
C LEU A 198 -4.87 -5.37 -1.10
N VAL A 199 -4.40 -6.03 -2.16
CA VAL A 199 -4.91 -5.80 -3.51
C VAL A 199 -6.37 -6.27 -3.67
N HIS A 200 -6.75 -7.37 -3.04
CA HIS A 200 -8.15 -7.84 -2.99
C HIS A 200 -9.07 -6.77 -2.40
N GLU A 201 -8.72 -6.23 -1.23
CA GLU A 201 -9.54 -5.20 -0.58
C GLU A 201 -9.54 -3.89 -1.36
N MET A 202 -8.43 -3.53 -2.03
CA MET A 202 -8.39 -2.37 -2.93
C MET A 202 -9.28 -2.58 -4.16
N LEU A 203 -9.32 -3.78 -4.73
CA LEU A 203 -10.16 -4.12 -5.89
C LEU A 203 -11.64 -3.94 -5.62
N HIS A 204 -12.08 -4.09 -4.36
CA HIS A 204 -13.44 -3.77 -3.97
C HIS A 204 -13.82 -2.30 -4.22
N ARG A 205 -12.89 -1.39 -4.55
CA ARG A 205 -13.24 -0.05 -5.05
C ARG A 205 -13.92 -0.09 -6.43
N TRP A 206 -13.54 -1.03 -7.30
CA TRP A 206 -13.95 -1.00 -8.72
C TRP A 206 -14.74 -2.22 -9.16
N ALA A 207 -14.32 -3.41 -8.72
CA ALA A 207 -14.63 -4.66 -9.39
C ALA A 207 -15.75 -5.46 -8.70
N ALA A 208 -16.31 -6.41 -9.45
CA ALA A 208 -17.37 -7.30 -8.99
C ALA A 208 -18.66 -6.61 -8.51
N TYR A 209 -18.99 -5.45 -9.08
CA TYR A 209 -20.26 -4.75 -8.87
C TYR A 209 -21.28 -4.93 -10.01
N PHE A 210 -21.03 -5.85 -10.94
CA PHE A 210 -21.92 -6.08 -12.08
C PHE A 210 -23.34 -6.45 -11.65
N ASP A 211 -24.36 -6.18 -12.46
CA ASP A 211 -25.72 -6.57 -12.12
C ASP A 211 -25.82 -8.09 -11.83
N THR A 212 -26.47 -8.47 -10.72
CA THR A 212 -26.54 -9.87 -10.29
C THR A 212 -27.34 -10.76 -11.25
N SER A 213 -28.17 -10.17 -12.13
CA SER A 213 -28.86 -10.89 -13.20
C SER A 213 -27.93 -11.45 -14.28
N LEU A 214 -26.66 -11.03 -14.30
CA LEU A 214 -25.63 -11.58 -15.18
C LEU A 214 -25.06 -12.91 -14.65
N GLU A 215 -25.36 -13.30 -13.40
CA GLU A 215 -24.94 -14.57 -12.77
C GLU A 215 -23.42 -14.79 -12.64
N VAL A 216 -22.58 -13.81 -12.99
CA VAL A 216 -21.11 -13.90 -12.92
C VAL A 216 -20.53 -13.45 -11.58
N ARG A 217 -21.37 -12.97 -10.67
CA ARG A 217 -20.98 -12.55 -9.33
C ARG A 217 -21.97 -12.99 -8.27
N ASN A 218 -21.51 -13.04 -7.03
CA ASN A 218 -22.35 -13.26 -5.86
C ASN A 218 -22.80 -11.91 -5.22
N PRO A 219 -23.76 -11.94 -4.27
CA PRO A 219 -24.25 -10.73 -3.62
C PRO A 219 -23.21 -9.98 -2.77
N THR A 220 -22.08 -10.59 -2.42
CA THR A 220 -21.04 -10.00 -1.56
C THR A 220 -19.92 -9.32 -2.35
N ALA A 221 -20.22 -8.83 -3.56
CA ALA A 221 -19.27 -8.13 -4.44
C ALA A 221 -18.02 -8.97 -4.79
N HIS A 222 -18.21 -10.26 -5.07
CA HIS A 222 -17.16 -11.17 -5.54
C HIS A 222 -17.61 -11.86 -6.81
N TYR A 223 -16.70 -12.14 -7.75
CA TYR A 223 -17.02 -12.97 -8.89
C TYR A 223 -17.32 -14.41 -8.45
N GLU A 224 -18.25 -15.05 -9.13
CA GLU A 224 -18.53 -16.46 -8.89
C GLU A 224 -17.28 -17.28 -9.19
N TRP A 225 -16.90 -18.17 -8.26
CA TRP A 225 -15.69 -18.98 -8.42
C TRP A 225 -15.74 -19.88 -9.66
N LYS A 226 -16.92 -20.08 -10.25
CA LYS A 226 -17.13 -20.86 -11.47
C LYS A 226 -17.08 -20.04 -12.75
N THR A 227 -16.37 -18.92 -12.72
CA THR A 227 -16.18 -18.04 -13.86
C THR A 227 -14.72 -17.99 -14.29
N ASN A 228 -14.47 -17.55 -15.53
CA ASN A 228 -13.14 -17.23 -16.04
C ASN A 228 -12.66 -15.81 -15.64
N ALA A 229 -13.24 -15.18 -14.61
CA ALA A 229 -12.93 -13.81 -14.23
C ALA A 229 -11.46 -13.62 -13.82
N ALA A 230 -10.82 -14.65 -13.27
CA ALA A 230 -9.40 -14.66 -12.89
C ALA A 230 -8.96 -13.47 -12.00
N SER A 231 -9.90 -12.89 -11.23
CA SER A 231 -9.67 -11.74 -10.35
C SER A 231 -9.30 -12.21 -8.95
N LEU A 232 -8.56 -11.40 -8.19
CA LEU A 232 -8.40 -11.69 -6.76
C LEU A 232 -9.75 -11.70 -6.02
N LEU A 233 -10.79 -11.03 -6.56
CA LEU A 233 -12.17 -11.06 -6.05
C LEU A 233 -12.94 -12.33 -6.42
N GLY A 234 -12.36 -13.27 -7.19
CA GLY A 234 -12.99 -14.54 -7.53
C GLY A 234 -12.82 -14.95 -8.99
N GLY A 235 -13.47 -16.06 -9.34
CA GLY A 235 -13.23 -16.77 -10.60
C GLY A 235 -11.86 -17.47 -10.62
N ASN A 236 -11.50 -18.02 -11.78
CA ASN A 236 -10.23 -18.67 -12.07
C ASN A 236 -9.74 -18.29 -13.47
N PHE A 237 -8.47 -18.54 -13.79
CA PHE A 237 -7.99 -18.42 -15.18
C PHE A 237 -8.36 -19.65 -16.00
N TRP A 238 -8.93 -19.43 -17.19
CA TRP A 238 -9.39 -20.49 -18.09
C TRP A 238 -8.66 -20.37 -19.43
N GLU A 239 -7.88 -21.39 -19.79
CA GLU A 239 -7.15 -21.46 -21.06
C GLU A 239 -7.92 -22.31 -22.07
N GLN A 240 -8.40 -21.67 -23.14
CA GLN A 240 -9.10 -22.37 -24.22
C GLN A 240 -8.15 -23.32 -24.97
N GLN A 241 -8.60 -24.55 -25.19
CA GLN A 241 -7.89 -25.60 -25.91
C GLN A 241 -8.40 -25.74 -27.35
N GLU A 242 -7.61 -26.38 -28.22
CA GLU A 242 -7.98 -26.60 -29.63
C GLU A 242 -9.27 -27.42 -29.81
N ASP A 243 -9.61 -28.28 -28.84
CA ASP A 243 -10.82 -29.12 -28.85
C ASP A 243 -12.08 -28.40 -28.35
N GLY A 244 -11.96 -27.11 -28.02
CA GLY A 244 -13.06 -26.28 -27.52
C GLY A 244 -13.34 -26.43 -26.02
N THR A 245 -12.53 -27.19 -25.29
CA THR A 245 -12.55 -27.21 -23.81
C THR A 245 -11.69 -26.08 -23.23
N TYR A 246 -11.77 -25.89 -21.92
CA TYR A 246 -10.96 -24.92 -21.17
C TYR A 246 -10.23 -25.64 -20.04
N LEU A 247 -8.91 -25.46 -19.94
CA LEU A 247 -8.15 -25.85 -18.75
C LEU A 247 -8.30 -24.76 -17.68
N VAL A 248 -8.60 -25.17 -16.45
CA VAL A 248 -8.77 -24.25 -15.32
C VAL A 248 -7.50 -24.23 -14.49
N ASP A 249 -6.89 -23.05 -14.36
CA ASP A 249 -5.83 -22.78 -13.39
C ASP A 249 -6.43 -22.07 -12.17
N GLY A 250 -6.60 -22.83 -11.09
CA GLY A 250 -7.11 -22.31 -9.82
C GLY A 250 -6.07 -21.58 -8.97
N SER A 251 -4.81 -21.50 -9.42
CA SER A 251 -3.83 -20.64 -8.77
C SER A 251 -4.05 -19.18 -9.12
N ILE A 252 -4.52 -18.88 -10.33
CA ILE A 252 -4.82 -17.52 -10.79
C ILE A 252 -6.28 -17.15 -10.48
N GLY A 253 -6.47 -16.06 -9.74
CA GLY A 253 -7.75 -15.60 -9.22
C GLY A 253 -7.64 -15.41 -7.72
N ARG A 254 -8.56 -15.96 -6.92
CA ARG A 254 -8.49 -15.82 -5.46
C ARG A 254 -7.21 -16.40 -4.83
N GLY A 255 -6.54 -17.35 -5.51
CA GLY A 255 -5.27 -17.94 -5.08
C GLY A 255 -4.03 -17.06 -5.29
N GLY A 256 -4.16 -15.98 -6.06
CA GLY A 256 -3.08 -15.07 -6.43
C GLY A 256 -3.15 -14.67 -7.89
N ALA A 257 -2.34 -13.70 -8.30
CA ALA A 257 -2.24 -13.28 -9.70
C ALA A 257 -0.94 -12.49 -9.93
N TYR A 258 -0.47 -12.46 -11.18
CA TYR A 258 0.65 -11.60 -11.58
C TYR A 258 0.20 -10.17 -11.90
N ARG A 259 -1.03 -10.01 -12.38
CA ARG A 259 -1.64 -8.73 -12.78
C ARG A 259 -3.13 -8.74 -12.50
N ALA A 260 -3.74 -7.57 -12.48
CA ALA A 260 -5.19 -7.41 -12.48
C ALA A 260 -5.79 -8.10 -13.71
N SER A 261 -6.92 -8.77 -13.50
CA SER A 261 -7.62 -9.45 -14.60
C SER A 261 -8.20 -8.44 -15.60
N PRO A 262 -8.49 -8.82 -16.86
CA PRO A 262 -9.14 -7.93 -17.81
C PRO A 262 -10.45 -7.34 -17.29
N VAL A 263 -11.23 -8.12 -16.52
CA VAL A 263 -12.50 -7.62 -15.94
C VAL A 263 -12.27 -6.58 -14.84
N ASP A 264 -11.20 -6.71 -14.06
CA ASP A 264 -10.81 -5.69 -13.08
C ASP A 264 -10.34 -4.42 -13.79
N LEU A 265 -9.46 -4.55 -14.80
CA LEU A 265 -8.96 -3.42 -15.59
C LEU A 265 -10.10 -2.69 -16.31
N PHE A 266 -11.07 -3.43 -16.88
CA PHE A 266 -12.28 -2.85 -17.47
C PHE A 266 -13.09 -2.10 -16.42
N SER A 267 -13.28 -2.69 -15.24
CA SER A 267 -14.00 -2.05 -14.13
C SER A 267 -13.28 -0.79 -13.63
N MET A 268 -11.96 -0.70 -13.73
CA MET A 268 -11.17 0.50 -13.45
C MET A 268 -11.17 1.53 -14.59
N GLY A 269 -11.69 1.17 -15.76
CA GLY A 269 -11.62 2.00 -16.97
C GLY A 269 -10.24 1.99 -17.62
N LEU A 270 -9.36 1.06 -17.27
CA LEU A 270 -8.01 1.03 -17.85
C LEU A 270 -7.96 0.39 -19.23
N ILE A 271 -8.99 -0.36 -19.62
CA ILE A 271 -9.16 -0.93 -20.96
C ILE A 271 -10.56 -0.64 -21.50
N PRO A 272 -10.72 -0.50 -22.83
CA PRO A 272 -12.02 -0.29 -23.46
C PRO A 272 -12.85 -1.59 -23.51
N PRO A 273 -14.18 -1.51 -23.77
CA PRO A 273 -15.05 -2.69 -23.83
C PRO A 273 -14.61 -3.77 -24.82
N GLU A 274 -14.02 -3.40 -25.95
CA GLU A 274 -13.54 -4.32 -26.98
C GLU A 274 -12.34 -5.19 -26.54
N ASP A 275 -11.63 -4.75 -25.50
CA ASP A 275 -10.48 -5.48 -24.95
C ASP A 275 -10.88 -6.38 -23.76
N LEU A 276 -12.15 -6.33 -23.31
CA LEU A 276 -12.68 -7.22 -22.29
C LEU A 276 -13.12 -8.56 -22.93
N PRO A 277 -12.45 -9.69 -22.62
CA PRO A 277 -12.91 -11.00 -23.07
C PRO A 277 -14.25 -11.36 -22.44
N ASP A 278 -15.02 -12.19 -23.14
CA ASP A 278 -16.29 -12.70 -22.61
C ASP A 278 -16.09 -13.43 -21.27
N LEU A 279 -16.96 -13.11 -20.32
CA LEU A 279 -17.04 -13.82 -19.06
C LEU A 279 -17.92 -15.06 -19.22
N LEU A 280 -17.34 -16.21 -18.96
CA LEU A 280 -17.96 -17.52 -19.05
C LEU A 280 -18.34 -17.98 -17.64
N TYR A 281 -19.54 -18.52 -17.49
CA TYR A 281 -20.02 -19.12 -16.25
C TYR A 281 -20.50 -20.55 -16.46
N ALA A 282 -19.90 -21.49 -15.72
CA ALA A 282 -20.23 -22.91 -15.76
C ALA A 282 -20.70 -23.40 -14.38
N PRO A 283 -22.02 -23.51 -14.11
CA PRO A 283 -22.55 -23.75 -12.77
C PRO A 283 -22.29 -25.16 -12.21
N THR A 284 -21.88 -26.12 -13.03
CA THR A 284 -21.47 -27.46 -12.57
C THR A 284 -20.14 -27.38 -11.81
N SER A 285 -19.77 -28.43 -11.07
CA SER A 285 -18.48 -28.45 -10.39
C SER A 285 -17.37 -28.35 -11.43
N ILE A 286 -16.71 -27.20 -11.53
CA ILE A 286 -15.56 -27.04 -12.40
C ILE A 286 -14.43 -27.91 -11.84
N GLY A 287 -14.07 -28.97 -12.57
CA GLY A 287 -12.82 -29.68 -12.34
C GLY A 287 -11.67 -28.89 -12.97
N ASN A 288 -10.57 -29.57 -13.29
CA ASN A 288 -9.46 -28.95 -14.03
C ASN A 288 -9.82 -28.65 -15.50
N VAL A 289 -10.99 -29.09 -15.97
CA VAL A 289 -11.47 -28.92 -17.34
C VAL A 289 -12.93 -28.47 -17.31
N VAL A 290 -13.25 -27.43 -18.08
CA VAL A 290 -14.61 -27.01 -18.38
C VAL A 290 -14.89 -27.27 -19.86
N ARG A 291 -16.02 -27.91 -20.18
CA ARG A 291 -16.41 -28.14 -21.57
C ARG A 291 -17.33 -27.05 -22.06
N ALA A 292 -17.35 -26.82 -23.37
CA ALA A 292 -18.25 -25.84 -23.97
C ALA A 292 -19.72 -26.10 -23.63
N GLU A 293 -20.15 -27.37 -23.54
CA GLU A 293 -21.52 -27.72 -23.16
C GLU A 293 -21.88 -27.42 -21.69
N ASP A 294 -20.89 -27.21 -20.82
CA ASP A 294 -21.10 -26.87 -19.41
C ASP A 294 -21.28 -25.35 -19.17
N ILE A 295 -20.95 -24.52 -20.18
CA ILE A 295 -21.09 -23.07 -20.11
C ILE A 295 -22.58 -22.73 -20.21
N LYS A 296 -23.15 -22.23 -19.10
CA LYS A 296 -24.56 -21.82 -19.02
C LYS A 296 -24.76 -20.38 -19.49
N ARG A 297 -23.78 -19.53 -19.24
CA ARG A 297 -23.85 -18.10 -19.54
C ARG A 297 -22.52 -17.62 -20.11
N THR A 298 -22.62 -16.83 -21.16
CA THR A 298 -21.57 -15.97 -21.69
C THR A 298 -22.04 -14.54 -21.46
N VAL A 299 -21.20 -13.71 -20.86
CA VAL A 299 -21.47 -12.31 -20.56
C VAL A 299 -20.43 -11.48 -21.29
N THR A 300 -20.89 -10.70 -22.26
CA THR A 300 -20.05 -9.80 -23.05
C THR A 300 -19.89 -8.45 -22.36
N ALA A 301 -18.97 -7.61 -22.82
CA ALA A 301 -18.88 -6.22 -22.37
C ALA A 301 -20.18 -5.44 -22.64
N GLU A 302 -20.86 -5.74 -23.75
CA GLU A 302 -22.16 -5.14 -24.10
C GLU A 302 -23.26 -5.53 -23.11
N ASP A 303 -23.30 -6.80 -22.68
CA ASP A 303 -24.25 -7.25 -21.65
C ASP A 303 -24.03 -6.49 -20.33
N ILE A 304 -22.77 -6.29 -19.94
CA ILE A 304 -22.40 -5.56 -18.72
C ILE A 304 -22.88 -4.11 -18.83
N LEU A 305 -22.55 -3.42 -19.92
CA LEU A 305 -22.94 -2.02 -20.14
C LEU A 305 -24.45 -1.82 -20.25
N ASN A 306 -25.18 -2.79 -20.82
CA ASN A 306 -26.63 -2.74 -20.94
C ASN A 306 -27.35 -3.00 -19.61
N ALA A 307 -26.76 -3.77 -18.70
CA ALA A 307 -27.37 -4.15 -17.44
C ALA A 307 -27.26 -3.07 -16.35
N GLN A 308 -26.35 -2.11 -16.49
CA GLN A 308 -26.06 -1.12 -15.44
C GLN A 308 -25.78 0.28 -15.99
N LYS A 309 -25.65 1.27 -15.09
CA LYS A 309 -25.40 2.65 -15.49
C LYS A 309 -24.05 2.82 -16.22
N PRO A 310 -23.89 3.89 -17.02
CA PRO A 310 -22.60 4.22 -17.62
C PRO A 310 -21.46 4.20 -16.61
N HIS A 311 -20.32 3.71 -17.08
CA HIS A 311 -19.10 3.57 -16.33
C HIS A 311 -18.45 4.93 -16.06
N ALA A 312 -18.08 5.21 -14.80
CA ALA A 312 -17.31 6.39 -14.41
C ALA A 312 -16.32 6.00 -13.29
N PRO A 313 -15.01 6.32 -13.40
CA PRO A 313 -14.34 6.91 -14.57
C PRO A 313 -14.34 5.95 -15.77
N ASN A 314 -14.55 6.47 -16.99
CA ASN A 314 -14.56 5.66 -18.21
C ASN A 314 -13.14 5.49 -18.80
N PHE A 315 -13.00 4.63 -19.81
CA PHE A 315 -11.71 4.37 -20.44
C PHE A 315 -11.11 5.54 -21.22
N GLU A 316 -11.90 6.56 -21.54
CA GLU A 316 -11.39 7.77 -22.18
C GLU A 316 -10.65 8.65 -21.17
N ASN A 317 -11.07 8.62 -19.89
CA ASN A 317 -10.49 9.42 -18.82
C ASN A 317 -10.30 8.60 -17.52
N PRO A 318 -9.51 7.52 -17.53
CA PRO A 318 -9.31 6.73 -16.34
C PRO A 318 -8.41 7.44 -15.34
N GLN A 319 -8.70 7.27 -14.05
CA GLN A 319 -7.75 7.62 -13.00
C GLN A 319 -6.60 6.63 -13.03
N LYS A 320 -5.38 7.16 -13.15
CA LYS A 320 -4.15 6.38 -13.22
C LYS A 320 -3.17 6.69 -12.09
N ARG A 321 -3.49 7.67 -11.27
CA ARG A 321 -2.64 8.13 -10.17
C ARG A 321 -3.45 8.08 -8.90
N PHE A 322 -2.97 7.31 -7.94
CA PHE A 322 -3.64 7.09 -6.67
C PHE A 322 -2.74 7.49 -5.52
N ARG A 323 -3.32 8.16 -4.53
CA ARG A 323 -2.71 8.45 -3.25
C ARG A 323 -3.25 7.50 -2.20
N ILE A 324 -2.34 6.89 -1.45
CA ILE A 324 -2.68 5.85 -0.49
C ILE A 324 -2.01 6.17 0.85
N LEU A 325 -2.81 6.20 1.91
CA LEU A 325 -2.30 6.38 3.27
C LEU A 325 -2.33 5.04 3.99
N PHE A 326 -1.22 4.63 4.57
CA PHE A 326 -1.19 3.51 5.51
C PHE A 326 -1.19 4.06 6.93
N VAL A 327 -2.16 3.63 7.73
CA VAL A 327 -2.28 4.02 9.14
C VAL A 327 -2.36 2.79 10.01
N ILE A 328 -1.56 2.73 11.07
CA ILE A 328 -1.66 1.70 12.10
C ILE A 328 -2.21 2.26 13.40
N GLU A 329 -3.29 1.65 13.87
CA GLU A 329 -3.81 1.87 15.22
C GLU A 329 -2.99 1.05 16.22
N SER A 330 -2.42 1.73 17.22
CA SER A 330 -1.82 1.06 18.38
C SER A 330 -2.59 1.34 19.66
N LYS A 331 -2.57 0.38 20.59
CA LYS A 331 -3.37 0.46 21.81
C LYS A 331 -2.55 0.94 23.02
N GLY A 332 -3.00 2.02 23.66
CA GLY A 332 -2.50 2.52 24.94
C GLY A 332 -1.06 3.04 24.95
N ARG A 333 -0.35 2.92 23.82
CA ARG A 333 0.98 3.48 23.58
C ARG A 333 1.26 3.59 22.09
N LEU A 334 2.18 4.48 21.76
CA LEU A 334 2.87 4.48 20.48
C LEU A 334 3.68 3.18 20.29
N LEU A 335 3.81 2.76 19.04
CA LEU A 335 4.69 1.67 18.67
C LEU A 335 6.15 2.04 18.95
N THR A 336 6.95 1.06 19.35
CA THR A 336 8.41 1.21 19.44
C THR A 336 9.03 1.35 18.06
N GLU A 337 10.29 1.79 17.99
CA GLU A 337 11.02 1.91 16.71
C GLU A 337 11.05 0.59 15.92
N THR A 338 11.24 -0.54 16.60
CA THR A 338 11.22 -1.88 15.99
C THR A 338 9.85 -2.23 15.44
N GLU A 339 8.79 -1.98 16.19
CA GLU A 339 7.42 -2.25 15.75
C GLU A 339 7.04 -1.37 14.57
N MET A 340 7.31 -0.05 14.63
CA MET A 340 7.11 0.87 13.51
C MET A 340 7.79 0.37 12.24
N ASN A 341 9.05 -0.07 12.36
CA ASN A 341 9.81 -0.55 11.21
C ASN A 341 9.35 -1.91 10.70
N TYR A 342 8.80 -2.79 11.54
CA TYR A 342 8.17 -4.03 11.08
C TYR A 342 7.00 -3.74 10.13
N TYR A 343 6.08 -2.84 10.52
CA TYR A 343 4.94 -2.48 9.67
C TYR A 343 5.34 -1.62 8.47
N ASN A 344 6.22 -0.64 8.66
CA ASN A 344 6.72 0.20 7.57
C ASN A 344 7.43 -0.62 6.49
N ALA A 345 8.14 -1.69 6.86
CA ALA A 345 8.79 -2.57 5.91
C ALA A 345 7.80 -3.33 5.00
N PHE A 346 6.65 -3.74 5.53
CA PHE A 346 5.56 -4.31 4.71
C PHE A 346 5.08 -3.28 3.68
N VAL A 347 4.79 -2.06 4.14
CA VAL A 347 4.31 -0.98 3.28
C VAL A 347 5.36 -0.61 2.22
N ALA A 348 6.62 -0.48 2.63
CA ALA A 348 7.73 -0.16 1.74
C ALA A 348 7.90 -1.22 0.64
N GLU A 349 7.81 -2.51 0.96
CA GLU A 349 7.89 -3.56 -0.05
C GLU A 349 6.67 -3.58 -0.96
N ALA A 350 5.45 -3.45 -0.42
CA ALA A 350 4.23 -3.38 -1.22
C ALA A 350 4.27 -2.20 -2.22
N MET A 351 4.81 -1.07 -1.79
CA MET A 351 4.88 0.16 -2.59
C MET A 351 6.19 0.33 -3.37
N ARG A 352 7.09 -0.67 -3.34
CA ARG A 352 8.36 -0.59 -4.05
C ARG A 352 8.11 -0.45 -5.56
N ILE A 353 8.80 0.51 -6.17
CA ILE A 353 8.81 0.65 -7.63
C ILE A 353 9.76 -0.43 -8.18
N LEU A 354 9.24 -1.24 -9.09
CA LEU A 354 10.00 -2.30 -9.77
C LEU A 354 10.83 -1.70 -10.90
N ASP A 355 12.04 -2.23 -11.14
CA ASP A 355 12.77 -1.94 -12.37
C ASP A 355 11.93 -2.40 -13.58
N PRO A 356 11.87 -1.64 -14.69
CA PRO A 356 11.13 -2.05 -15.90
C PRO A 356 11.54 -3.43 -16.46
N LEU A 357 12.73 -3.91 -16.14
CA LEU A 357 13.25 -5.23 -16.54
C LEU A 357 12.92 -6.35 -15.55
N GLU A 358 12.42 -6.04 -14.36
CA GLU A 358 11.93 -7.06 -13.41
C GLU A 358 10.62 -7.69 -13.96
N GLU A 359 10.47 -8.99 -13.75
CA GLU A 359 9.20 -9.68 -14.00
C GLU A 359 8.15 -9.20 -12.99
N ASP A 360 6.88 -9.19 -13.40
CA ASP A 360 5.81 -8.87 -12.46
C ASP A 360 5.77 -9.92 -11.36
N PRO A 361 5.71 -9.52 -10.08
CA PRO A 361 5.69 -10.46 -8.99
C PRO A 361 4.35 -11.19 -8.92
N TYR A 362 4.39 -12.43 -8.45
CA TYR A 362 3.19 -13.19 -8.14
C TYR A 362 2.56 -12.71 -6.82
N VAL A 363 1.51 -11.87 -6.93
CA VAL A 363 0.77 -11.33 -5.78
C VAL A 363 -0.04 -12.45 -5.14
N SER A 364 0.42 -12.89 -3.97
CA SER A 364 -0.11 -14.03 -3.21
C SER A 364 0.15 -13.82 -1.71
N ASN A 365 0.51 -14.87 -0.98
CA ASN A 365 0.82 -14.84 0.44
C ASN A 365 2.25 -14.37 0.77
N ARG A 366 3.06 -14.02 -0.23
CA ARG A 366 4.42 -13.49 -0.05
C ARG A 366 4.43 -11.98 -0.17
N TRP A 367 5.31 -11.34 0.60
CA TRP A 367 5.57 -9.91 0.49
C TRP A 367 6.24 -9.63 -0.84
N VAL A 368 5.53 -8.91 -1.70
CA VAL A 368 5.95 -8.52 -3.04
C VAL A 368 5.40 -7.14 -3.36
N PRO A 369 6.02 -6.37 -4.26
CA PRO A 369 5.46 -5.11 -4.69
C PRO A 369 4.17 -5.29 -5.46
N ILE A 370 3.24 -4.36 -5.30
CA ILE A 370 1.95 -4.35 -5.98
C ILE A 370 1.83 -3.22 -6.99
N THR A 371 2.86 -2.39 -7.12
CA THR A 371 2.86 -1.16 -7.92
C THR A 371 2.58 -1.39 -9.41
N ARG A 372 3.03 -2.53 -9.97
CA ARG A 372 2.77 -2.93 -11.36
C ARG A 372 1.57 -3.86 -11.55
N PHE A 373 0.89 -4.28 -10.47
CA PHE A 373 -0.22 -5.23 -10.56
C PHE A 373 -1.34 -4.72 -11.49
N PHE A 374 -1.63 -3.42 -11.45
CA PHE A 374 -2.66 -2.77 -12.28
C PHE A 374 -2.13 -2.27 -13.64
N GLY A 375 -0.90 -2.65 -14.00
CA GLY A 375 -0.21 -2.25 -15.23
C GLY A 375 0.68 -1.02 -15.07
N ASP A 376 1.63 -0.88 -16.00
CA ASP A 376 2.73 0.12 -15.93
C ASP A 376 2.25 1.58 -16.02
N SER A 377 0.99 1.80 -16.44
CA SER A 377 0.42 3.16 -16.54
C SER A 377 -0.21 3.66 -15.25
N VAL A 378 -0.32 2.80 -14.22
CA VAL A 378 -0.90 3.14 -12.92
C VAL A 378 0.22 3.41 -11.91
N SER A 379 0.11 4.50 -11.16
CA SER A 379 1.07 4.88 -10.12
C SER A 379 0.41 5.01 -8.75
N TRP A 380 1.11 4.57 -7.72
CA TRP A 380 0.69 4.60 -6.32
C TRP A 380 1.65 5.48 -5.53
N ASN A 381 1.13 6.46 -4.79
CA ASN A 381 1.93 7.33 -3.94
C ASN A 381 1.60 7.10 -2.46
N PRO A 382 2.47 6.45 -1.69
CA PRO A 382 2.29 6.22 -0.26
C PRO A 382 2.82 7.35 0.64
N SER A 383 3.19 8.50 0.05
CA SER A 383 3.79 9.61 0.80
C SER A 383 2.77 10.24 1.74
N ILE A 384 3.20 10.52 2.97
CA ILE A 384 2.37 11.16 3.98
C ILE A 384 2.50 12.69 3.86
N ALA A 385 1.45 13.35 3.39
CA ALA A 385 1.27 14.80 3.45
C ALA A 385 0.69 15.18 4.82
N LEU A 386 1.48 15.88 5.63
CA LEU A 386 1.05 16.43 6.92
C LEU A 386 0.32 17.76 6.70
N ARG A 387 -0.59 18.12 7.61
CA ARG A 387 -1.20 19.45 7.58
C ARG A 387 -0.17 20.56 7.84
N PRO A 388 -0.39 21.78 7.29
CA PRO A 388 0.45 22.96 7.50
C PRO A 388 0.90 23.19 8.95
N ALA A 389 0.01 22.95 9.91
CA ALA A 389 0.26 23.16 11.34
C ALA A 389 1.41 22.31 11.93
N PHE A 390 1.85 21.25 11.24
CA PHE A 390 2.93 20.38 11.70
C PHE A 390 4.30 20.70 11.09
N TYR A 391 4.38 21.56 10.06
CA TYR A 391 5.67 21.99 9.49
C TYR A 391 6.37 23.03 10.39
N ASP A 392 5.61 23.95 11.00
CA ASP A 392 6.14 25.08 11.79
C ASP A 392 6.78 24.69 13.13
N ASN A 393 6.62 23.46 13.61
CA ASN A 393 7.14 23.00 14.91
C ASN A 393 8.65 22.62 14.89
N GLY A 394 9.40 23.09 13.90
CA GLY A 394 10.81 22.74 13.74
C GLY A 394 11.04 21.32 13.18
N LEU A 395 9.98 20.72 12.61
CA LEU A 395 10.09 19.59 11.69
C LEU A 395 10.41 20.05 10.24
N ASP A 396 10.54 21.37 10.04
CA ASP A 396 11.23 21.99 8.91
C ASP A 396 12.70 21.54 8.92
N HIS A 397 12.93 20.32 8.43
CA HIS A 397 14.22 19.88 7.95
C HIS A 397 14.54 20.71 6.72
N ASP A 398 15.28 21.81 6.90
CA ASP A 398 16.20 22.45 5.96
C ASP A 398 16.03 22.06 4.47
N GLY A 399 14.87 22.26 3.85
CA GLY A 399 14.66 21.89 2.43
C GLY A 399 14.85 20.40 2.07
N ASP A 400 15.06 19.51 3.05
CA ASP A 400 15.14 18.06 2.90
C ASP A 400 13.75 17.43 3.14
N GLY A 401 12.69 18.10 2.70
CA GLY A 401 11.34 17.54 2.78
C GLY A 401 11.31 16.27 1.94
N ILE A 402 11.42 15.09 2.58
CA ILE A 402 11.40 13.73 2.00
C ILE A 402 11.68 13.78 0.50
N SER A 403 12.87 14.30 0.15
CA SER A 403 13.16 14.55 -1.25
C SER A 403 13.28 13.18 -1.87
N THR A 404 12.49 12.90 -2.90
CA THR A 404 12.81 11.87 -3.89
C THR A 404 14.32 11.92 -4.10
N MET A 405 15.05 10.87 -3.77
CA MET A 405 16.46 10.81 -4.12
C MET A 405 16.52 10.89 -5.64
N LEU A 406 16.78 12.09 -6.16
CA LEU A 406 17.12 12.28 -7.56
C LEU A 406 18.50 11.65 -7.73
N GLU A 407 18.55 10.38 -8.12
CA GLU A 407 19.79 9.71 -8.45
C GLU A 407 20.30 10.28 -9.78
N VAL A 408 21.10 11.34 -9.70
CA VAL A 408 21.80 11.88 -10.88
C VAL A 408 22.93 10.92 -11.24
N LYS A 409 22.68 10.02 -12.19
CA LYS A 409 23.73 9.17 -12.79
C LYS A 409 24.62 10.02 -13.68
N VAL A 410 25.74 10.49 -13.13
CA VAL A 410 26.81 11.10 -13.94
C VAL A 410 27.56 9.98 -14.66
N GLY A 411 27.47 9.95 -15.99
CA GLY A 411 28.24 9.03 -16.84
C GLY A 411 29.74 9.24 -16.65
N THR A 412 30.42 8.35 -15.93
CA THR A 412 31.85 8.46 -15.61
C THR A 412 32.74 7.79 -16.66
N ASN A 413 32.63 8.20 -17.91
CA ASN A 413 33.57 7.74 -18.96
C ASN A 413 34.79 8.66 -19.16
N ALA A 414 34.92 9.78 -18.42
CA ALA A 414 35.96 10.78 -18.68
C ALA A 414 36.81 11.26 -17.47
N PHE A 415 36.58 10.77 -16.24
CA PHE A 415 37.28 11.33 -15.06
C PHE A 415 38.39 10.42 -14.53
N SER A 416 39.60 10.97 -14.39
CA SER A 416 40.66 10.37 -13.58
C SER A 416 40.28 10.39 -12.09
N LYS A 417 40.76 9.42 -11.30
CA LYS A 417 40.39 9.19 -9.88
C LYS A 417 40.57 10.41 -8.95
N SER A 418 41.27 11.46 -9.35
CA SER A 418 41.64 12.60 -8.48
C SER A 418 40.84 13.89 -8.68
N SER A 419 39.85 13.92 -9.58
CA SER A 419 39.12 15.18 -9.90
C SER A 419 37.66 14.92 -10.24
N LYS A 420 36.83 14.64 -9.21
CA LYS A 420 35.38 14.54 -9.36
C LYS A 420 34.73 15.91 -9.10
N PRO A 421 33.76 16.35 -9.92
CA PRO A 421 32.95 17.52 -9.61
C PRO A 421 32.17 17.28 -8.31
N ARG A 422 31.94 18.37 -7.57
CA ARG A 422 31.01 18.35 -6.43
C ARG A 422 29.66 18.83 -6.94
N VAL A 423 28.64 18.01 -6.76
CA VAL A 423 27.25 18.34 -7.04
C VAL A 423 26.53 18.43 -5.71
N TRP A 424 25.81 19.52 -5.47
CA TRP A 424 24.91 19.64 -4.34
C TRP A 424 23.67 20.43 -4.75
N LEU A 425 22.56 20.16 -4.07
CA LEU A 425 21.34 20.93 -4.17
C LEU A 425 21.40 22.04 -3.13
N GLY A 426 21.01 23.26 -3.51
CA GLY A 426 20.82 24.35 -2.58
C GLY A 426 19.37 24.83 -2.70
N ALA A 427 18.65 24.88 -1.58
CA ALA A 427 17.32 25.47 -1.51
C ALA A 427 17.41 26.84 -0.84
N ASP A 428 16.73 27.83 -1.40
CA ASP A 428 16.49 29.12 -0.77
C ASP A 428 15.02 29.56 -0.98
N ALA A 429 14.69 30.77 -0.52
CA ALA A 429 13.33 31.30 -0.58
C ALA A 429 12.78 31.46 -2.01
N ASP A 430 13.64 31.37 -3.03
CA ASP A 430 13.27 31.55 -4.44
C ASP A 430 13.26 30.22 -5.23
N GLY A 431 13.61 29.08 -4.60
CA GLY A 431 13.47 27.74 -5.15
C GLY A 431 14.64 26.78 -4.90
N VAL A 432 14.62 25.62 -5.57
CA VAL A 432 15.70 24.62 -5.53
C VAL A 432 16.64 24.83 -6.71
N SER A 433 17.93 25.00 -6.44
CA SER A 433 18.99 25.15 -7.43
C SER A 433 19.95 23.95 -7.41
N LEU A 434 20.31 23.46 -8.61
CA LEU A 434 21.37 22.47 -8.78
C LEU A 434 22.71 23.18 -8.94
N ASN A 435 23.61 23.02 -7.97
CA ASN A 435 24.93 23.63 -8.01
C ASN A 435 25.98 22.58 -8.38
N VAL A 436 26.68 22.81 -9.49
CA VAL A 436 27.80 21.97 -9.94
C VAL A 436 29.08 22.79 -9.85
N SER A 437 30.03 22.36 -9.02
CA SER A 437 31.33 23.02 -8.92
C SER A 437 32.37 22.21 -9.69
N PRO A 438 32.86 22.71 -10.83
CA PRO A 438 33.91 22.03 -11.59
C PRO A 438 35.22 22.00 -10.80
N PRO A 439 36.09 21.00 -11.03
CA PRO A 439 37.50 21.06 -10.64
C PRO A 439 38.17 22.31 -11.22
N GLU A 440 39.21 22.84 -10.56
CA GLU A 440 39.90 24.11 -10.86
C GLU A 440 40.51 24.28 -12.27
N ASN A 441 40.27 23.37 -13.23
CA ASN A 441 40.83 23.42 -14.60
C ASN A 441 39.84 22.95 -15.69
N LEU A 442 38.54 23.16 -15.53
CA LEU A 442 37.52 22.84 -16.53
C LEU A 442 36.81 24.13 -16.99
N ASP A 443 36.98 24.48 -18.26
CA ASP A 443 36.47 25.73 -18.84
C ASP A 443 34.99 25.62 -19.31
N GLU A 444 34.44 24.41 -19.43
CA GLU A 444 33.07 24.19 -19.92
C GLU A 444 32.47 22.86 -19.40
N ILE A 445 31.17 22.86 -19.08
CA ILE A 445 30.38 21.66 -18.77
C ILE A 445 29.24 21.62 -19.79
N GLU A 446 29.24 20.64 -20.68
CA GLU A 446 28.11 20.36 -21.57
C GLU A 446 27.11 19.45 -20.83
N LEU A 447 25.86 19.92 -20.72
CA LEU A 447 24.73 19.12 -20.22
C LEU A 447 23.93 18.67 -21.45
N GLU A 448 23.99 17.38 -21.78
CA GLU A 448 23.09 16.80 -22.79
C GLU A 448 21.70 16.60 -22.17
N SER A 449 20.70 17.32 -22.65
CA SER A 449 19.30 16.96 -22.40
C SER A 449 18.96 15.75 -23.28
N SER A 450 18.68 14.58 -22.68
CA SER A 450 17.98 13.54 -23.44
C SER A 450 16.54 14.02 -23.69
N SER A 451 16.08 13.90 -24.93
CA SER A 451 14.72 14.30 -25.34
C SER A 451 13.61 13.46 -24.71
N ASP A 452 13.94 12.51 -23.84
CA ASP A 452 13.04 11.42 -23.43
C ASP A 452 12.74 11.44 -21.91
N LEU A 453 13.09 12.53 -21.20
CA LEU A 453 12.75 12.74 -19.79
C LEU A 453 11.91 14.02 -19.62
N GLU A 454 10.64 13.98 -20.05
CA GLU A 454 9.65 14.95 -19.59
C GLU A 454 9.27 14.64 -18.13
N THR A 455 10.05 15.21 -17.20
CA THR A 455 9.69 15.24 -15.78
C THR A 455 9.07 16.59 -15.48
N TRP A 456 7.74 16.66 -15.46
CA TRP A 456 7.01 17.88 -15.10
C TRP A 456 6.89 17.99 -13.58
N ILE A 457 7.57 18.97 -12.99
CA ILE A 457 7.36 19.39 -11.60
C ILE A 457 6.14 20.34 -11.59
N PRO A 458 5.09 20.11 -10.77
CA PRO A 458 3.98 21.04 -10.68
C PRO A 458 4.43 22.30 -9.93
N PHE A 459 4.53 23.42 -10.64
CA PHE A 459 4.63 24.75 -10.02
C PHE A 459 3.24 25.36 -9.91
N VAL A 460 2.87 25.81 -8.71
CA VAL A 460 1.73 26.70 -8.49
C VAL A 460 2.22 28.13 -8.75
N GLY A 461 1.92 28.68 -9.91
CA GLY A 461 2.26 30.07 -10.25
C GLY A 461 1.89 30.42 -11.70
N ASP A 462 1.28 31.60 -11.88
CA ASP A 462 0.61 32.06 -13.10
C ASP A 462 1.43 31.92 -14.40
N PHE A 463 0.78 31.36 -15.43
CA PHE A 463 1.31 31.25 -16.78
C PHE A 463 1.38 32.62 -17.47
N VAL A 464 2.60 33.11 -17.75
CA VAL A 464 2.85 34.04 -18.86
C VAL A 464 3.53 33.27 -19.99
N ARG A 465 2.80 33.10 -21.09
CA ARG A 465 3.25 32.43 -22.31
C ARG A 465 4.26 33.31 -23.05
N ALA A 466 5.45 32.78 -23.34
CA ALA A 466 6.40 33.35 -24.30
C ALA A 466 6.64 32.37 -25.46
N PRO A 467 6.89 32.86 -26.69
CA PRO A 467 6.74 32.09 -27.92
C PRO A 467 7.97 31.24 -28.27
N ASP A 468 7.69 30.19 -29.04
CA ASP A 468 8.62 29.25 -29.67
C ASP A 468 9.81 29.95 -30.36
N ASP A 469 11.04 29.60 -30.01
CA ASP A 469 12.06 29.26 -31.02
C ASP A 469 13.27 28.50 -30.45
N ARG A 470 13.88 27.71 -31.32
CA ARG A 470 14.96 26.75 -31.04
C ARG A 470 16.34 27.41 -30.92
N THR A 471 17.18 26.80 -30.09
CA THR A 471 18.64 26.99 -29.95
C THR A 471 19.11 28.40 -29.55
N SER A 472 19.65 28.53 -28.33
CA SER A 472 20.53 29.64 -27.95
C SER A 472 21.78 29.13 -27.25
N THR A 473 22.95 29.43 -27.82
CA THR A 473 24.24 29.43 -27.11
C THR A 473 24.41 30.79 -26.46
N VAL A 474 24.74 30.82 -25.17
CA VAL A 474 25.05 32.05 -24.43
C VAL A 474 26.54 32.05 -24.09
N PRO A 475 27.31 33.09 -24.47
CA PRO A 475 28.72 33.19 -24.07
C PRO A 475 28.84 33.69 -22.62
N LEU A 476 29.76 33.07 -21.87
CA LEU A 476 30.19 33.53 -20.55
C LEU A 476 30.98 34.84 -20.70
N GLU A 477 30.39 35.96 -20.28
CA GLU A 477 31.15 37.16 -19.93
C GLU A 477 31.44 37.22 -18.42
N SER A 478 32.63 37.73 -18.15
CA SER A 478 33.41 37.67 -16.92
C SER A 478 32.93 38.58 -15.79
N SER A 479 33.00 38.03 -14.56
CA SER A 479 33.43 38.66 -13.30
C SER A 479 32.77 39.95 -12.80
N GLN A 480 32.14 39.88 -11.61
CA GLN A 480 32.39 40.84 -10.53
C GLN A 480 32.39 40.14 -9.15
N PHE A 481 33.58 40.06 -8.54
CA PHE A 481 33.76 39.79 -7.13
C PHE A 481 33.34 41.03 -6.31
N VAL A 482 32.44 40.87 -5.35
CA VAL A 482 32.30 41.82 -4.23
C VAL A 482 32.84 41.18 -2.97
N ARG A 483 33.99 41.68 -2.54
CA ARG A 483 34.69 41.31 -1.31
C ARG A 483 34.20 42.25 -0.20
N SER A 484 33.43 41.76 0.77
CA SER A 484 33.21 42.50 2.01
C SER A 484 34.38 42.23 2.97
N LYS A 485 35.03 43.30 3.44
CA LYS A 485 35.98 43.25 4.56
C LYS A 485 35.22 43.51 5.87
N PRO A 486 35.67 42.93 7.00
CA PRO A 486 35.12 43.25 8.31
C PRO A 486 35.61 44.63 8.77
N LYS A 487 34.81 45.28 9.61
CA LYS A 487 35.27 46.39 10.47
C LYS A 487 34.87 46.11 11.91
N ASP A 488 35.93 46.09 12.73
CA ASP A 488 36.09 46.38 14.16
C ASP A 488 34.88 46.36 15.10
#